data_AF-A0A5E4JSQ9-F1
#
_entry.id   AF-A0A5E4JSQ9-F1
#
_cell.length_a   1.000
_cell.length_b   1.000
_cell.length_c   1.000
_cell.angle_alpha   90.00
_cell.angle_beta   90.00
_cell.angle_gamma   90.00
#
_symmetry.space_group_name_H-M   'P 1'
#
loop_
_entity.id
_entity.type
_entity.pdbx_description
1 polymer ?
#
loop_
_entity_poly.entity_id
_entity_poly.type
_entity_poly.pdbx_seq_one_letter_code
_entity_poly.pdbx_strand_id
1 'polypeptide(L)'
;MNEKKSKIVATIILVALLILFATLFVIKFFGPEDNWICEDGTWIKHGNPSSGMPTTPCESQVVGGDKDEHGCIGSAGYSWCEVKQKCLRSWEENCSN
;
A
#
# COMPACT_ATOMS: atom_id res chain seq x y z
N MET A 1 -21.43 12.12 43.01
CA MET A 1 -21.87 11.88 41.62
C MET A 1 -22.80 10.67 41.65
N ASN A 2 -24.11 10.86 41.37
CA ASN A 2 -25.18 9.94 41.82
C ASN A 2 -25.03 8.53 41.22
N GLU A 3 -25.34 7.49 42.01
CA GLU A 3 -25.25 6.07 41.61
C GLU A 3 -25.89 5.79 40.25
N LYS A 4 -27.04 6.43 39.98
CA LYS A 4 -27.74 6.34 38.69
C LYS A 4 -26.93 6.91 37.53
N LYS A 5 -26.24 8.04 37.73
CA LYS A 5 -25.36 8.66 36.72
C LYS A 5 -24.12 7.79 36.45
N SER A 6 -23.55 7.20 37.50
CA SER A 6 -22.41 6.27 37.37
C SER A 6 -22.77 5.01 36.59
N LYS A 7 -23.94 4.41 36.88
CA LYS A 7 -24.47 3.26 36.13
C LYS A 7 -24.74 3.61 34.66
N ILE A 8 -25.35 4.77 34.39
CA ILE A 8 -25.60 5.23 33.01
C ILE A 8 -24.29 5.40 32.24
N VAL A 9 -23.27 6.04 32.82
CA VAL A 9 -21.96 6.22 32.16
C VAL A 9 -21.28 4.87 31.91
N ALA A 10 -21.30 3.96 32.88
CA ALA A 10 -20.74 2.61 32.72
C ALA A 10 -21.44 1.83 31.61
N THR A 11 -22.77 1.91 31.51
CA THR A 11 -23.54 1.27 30.42
C THR A 11 -23.20 1.87 29.06
N ILE A 12 -23.06 3.20 28.94
CA ILE A 12 -22.67 3.85 27.69
C ILE A 12 -21.29 3.38 27.23
N ILE A 13 -20.32 3.35 28.14
CA ILE A 13 -18.95 2.90 27.84
C ILE A 13 -18.97 1.44 27.37
N LEU A 14 -19.70 0.57 28.06
CA LEU A 14 -19.76 -0.85 27.73
C LEU A 14 -20.41 -1.08 26.35
N VAL A 15 -21.49 -0.36 26.03
CA VAL A 15 -22.13 -0.42 24.70
C VAL A 15 -21.19 0.12 23.62
N ALA A 16 -20.48 1.23 23.87
CA ALA A 16 -19.51 1.77 22.92
C ALA A 16 -18.36 0.79 22.64
N LEU A 17 -17.86 0.10 23.67
CA LEU A 17 -16.84 -0.94 23.52
C LEU A 17 -17.35 -2.15 22.75
N LEU A 18 -18.59 -2.58 22.96
CA LEU A 18 -19.21 -3.67 22.20
C LEU A 18 -19.39 -3.30 20.72
N ILE A 19 -19.81 -2.07 20.43
CA ILE A 19 -19.94 -1.58 19.06
C ILE A 19 -18.56 -1.53 18.39
N LEU A 20 -17.55 -0.99 19.07
CA LEU A 20 -16.17 -0.95 18.56
C LEU A 20 -15.61 -2.36 18.29
N PHE A 21 -15.86 -3.30 19.17
CA PHE A 21 -15.44 -4.69 18.98
C PHE A 21 -16.16 -5.33 17.78
N ALA A 22 -17.47 -5.10 17.66
CA ALA A 22 -18.26 -5.64 16.54
C ALA A 22 -17.81 -5.06 15.19
N THR A 23 -17.49 -3.76 15.11
CA THR A 23 -17.00 -3.15 13.86
C THR A 23 -15.63 -3.70 13.47
N LEU A 24 -14.70 -3.84 14.41
CA LEU A 24 -13.39 -4.45 14.16
C LEU A 24 -13.52 -5.92 13.73
N PHE A 25 -14.41 -6.68 14.35
CA PHE A 25 -14.69 -8.06 13.99
C PHE A 25 -15.23 -8.17 12.56
N VAL A 26 -16.18 -7.32 12.17
CA VAL A 26 -16.73 -7.28 10.80
C VAL A 26 -15.65 -6.92 9.77
N ILE A 27 -14.83 -5.90 10.03
CA ILE A 27 -13.75 -5.51 9.11
C ILE A 27 -12.74 -6.65 8.91
N LYS A 28 -12.46 -7.42 9.96
CA LYS A 28 -11.47 -8.50 9.94
C LYS A 28 -11.99 -9.82 9.37
N PHE A 29 -13.31 -10.10 9.48
CA PHE A 29 -13.93 -11.36 9.05
C PHE A 29 -14.81 -11.26 7.80
N PHE A 30 -15.30 -10.08 7.45
CA PHE A 30 -16.14 -9.84 6.28
C PHE A 30 -15.56 -8.74 5.37
N GLY A 31 -14.27 -8.44 5.53
CA GLY A 31 -13.55 -7.53 4.64
C GLY A 31 -13.36 -8.13 3.24
N PRO A 32 -13.27 -7.31 2.19
CA PRO A 32 -13.02 -7.79 0.83
C PRO A 32 -11.56 -8.23 0.69
N GLU A 33 -11.29 -9.51 0.97
CA GLU A 33 -9.96 -10.13 0.88
C GLU A 33 -9.79 -11.06 -0.34
N ASP A 34 -10.88 -11.34 -1.06
CA ASP A 34 -10.95 -12.25 -2.21
C ASP A 34 -10.60 -11.56 -3.54
N ASN A 35 -9.41 -10.95 -3.67
CA ASN A 35 -8.99 -10.29 -4.91
C ASN A 35 -7.70 -10.90 -5.50
N TRP A 36 -7.51 -10.74 -6.81
CA TRP A 36 -6.21 -11.00 -7.45
C TRP A 36 -5.21 -9.94 -7.04
N ILE A 37 -4.03 -10.35 -6.61
CA ILE A 37 -2.91 -9.45 -6.26
C ILE A 37 -1.76 -9.64 -7.25
N CYS A 38 -1.05 -8.55 -7.54
CA CYS A 38 0.15 -8.58 -8.37
C CYS A 38 1.38 -8.70 -7.48
N GLU A 39 2.13 -9.79 -7.62
CA GLU A 39 3.42 -9.99 -6.96
C GLU A 39 4.44 -10.41 -8.02
N ASP A 40 5.55 -9.67 -8.12
CA ASP A 40 6.63 -9.92 -9.09
C ASP A 40 6.17 -10.09 -10.55
N GLY A 41 5.20 -9.28 -10.95
CA GLY A 41 4.65 -9.29 -12.31
C GLY A 41 3.70 -10.45 -12.61
N THR A 42 3.33 -11.24 -11.59
CA THR A 42 2.42 -12.37 -11.70
C THR A 42 1.16 -12.13 -10.88
N TRP A 43 0.01 -12.50 -11.44
CA TRP A 43 -1.25 -12.52 -10.69
C TRP A 43 -1.30 -13.71 -9.75
N ILE A 44 -1.27 -13.45 -8.45
CA ILE A 44 -1.40 -14.45 -7.40
C ILE A 44 -2.85 -14.44 -6.90
N LYS A 45 -3.43 -15.64 -6.74
CA LYS A 45 -4.80 -15.81 -6.24
C LYS A 45 -4.82 -15.57 -4.72
N HIS A 46 -5.51 -14.53 -4.26
CA HIS A 46 -5.80 -14.32 -2.84
C HIS A 46 -7.28 -14.61 -2.54
N GLY A 47 -7.53 -15.53 -1.62
CA GLY A 47 -8.89 -15.98 -1.29
C GLY A 47 -9.59 -16.69 -2.45
N ASN A 48 -10.84 -16.34 -2.72
CA ASN A 48 -11.64 -16.89 -3.82
C ASN A 48 -12.26 -15.80 -4.70
N PRO A 49 -11.46 -15.12 -5.55
CA PRO A 49 -11.95 -14.06 -6.43
C PRO A 49 -13.07 -14.58 -7.35
N SER A 50 -14.18 -13.85 -7.36
CA SER A 50 -15.34 -14.12 -8.21
C SER A 50 -15.08 -13.74 -9.67
N SER A 51 -14.12 -12.85 -9.91
CA SER A 51 -13.68 -12.42 -11.24
C SER A 51 -12.58 -13.33 -11.77
N GLY A 52 -12.60 -13.63 -13.07
CA GLY A 52 -11.50 -14.33 -13.74
C GLY A 52 -10.16 -13.60 -13.57
N MET A 53 -9.06 -14.33 -13.65
CA MET A 53 -7.72 -13.74 -13.60
C MET A 53 -7.58 -12.67 -14.69
N PRO A 54 -7.04 -11.47 -14.37
CA PRO A 54 -6.81 -10.45 -15.38
C PRO A 54 -5.80 -10.96 -16.42
N THR A 55 -6.05 -10.67 -17.69
CA THR A 55 -5.18 -11.07 -18.81
C THR A 55 -4.06 -10.06 -19.08
N THR A 56 -4.20 -8.83 -18.57
CA THR A 56 -3.17 -7.80 -18.67
C THR A 56 -2.00 -8.18 -17.76
N PRO A 57 -0.75 -8.13 -18.25
CA PRO A 57 0.44 -8.26 -17.40
C PRO A 57 0.35 -7.25 -16.27
N CYS A 58 0.51 -7.71 -15.04
CA CYS A 58 0.49 -6.81 -13.90
C CYS A 58 1.89 -6.22 -13.75
N GLU A 59 2.01 -4.90 -13.76
CA GLU A 59 3.29 -4.25 -13.54
C GLU A 59 3.45 -4.06 -12.04
N SER A 60 4.20 -4.96 -11.41
CA SER A 60 4.63 -4.76 -10.03
C SER A 60 5.40 -3.45 -9.98
N GLN A 61 4.84 -2.44 -9.31
CA GLN A 61 5.50 -1.16 -9.07
C GLN A 61 6.63 -1.39 -8.04
N VAL A 62 7.62 -2.19 -8.41
CA VAL A 62 8.83 -2.36 -7.61
C VAL A 62 9.57 -1.04 -7.67
N VAL A 63 9.80 -0.41 -6.52
CA VAL A 63 10.60 0.81 -6.43
C VAL A 63 12.00 0.52 -7.01
N GLY A 64 12.34 1.18 -8.11
CA GLY A 64 13.60 0.96 -8.83
C GLY A 64 13.63 -0.29 -9.72
N GLY A 65 12.47 -0.82 -10.12
CA GLY A 65 12.36 -1.87 -11.15
C GLY A 65 12.65 -1.37 -12.57
N ASP A 66 12.72 -0.06 -12.75
CA ASP A 66 12.99 0.67 -13.99
C ASP A 66 14.43 1.18 -14.09
N LYS A 67 15.38 0.52 -13.40
CA LYS A 67 16.79 0.86 -13.53
C LYS A 67 17.28 0.61 -14.95
N ASP A 68 17.96 1.61 -15.52
CA ASP A 68 18.68 1.47 -16.79
C ASP A 68 19.98 0.65 -16.64
N GLU A 69 20.75 0.51 -17.73
CA GLU A 69 22.04 -0.21 -17.77
C GLU A 69 23.08 0.36 -16.80
N HIS A 70 22.95 1.63 -16.42
CA HIS A 70 23.81 2.31 -15.46
C HIS A 70 23.26 2.27 -14.03
N GLY A 71 22.10 1.64 -13.81
CA GLY A 71 21.44 1.55 -12.52
C GLY A 71 20.65 2.82 -12.14
N CYS A 72 20.42 3.73 -13.07
CA CYS A 72 19.64 4.95 -12.83
C CYS A 72 18.14 4.68 -12.93
N ILE A 73 17.39 5.20 -11.96
CA ILE A 73 15.93 5.00 -11.87
C ILE A 73 15.24 6.18 -12.56
N GLY A 74 14.81 5.98 -13.81
CA GLY A 74 14.20 7.03 -14.62
C GLY A 74 12.90 7.59 -14.01
N SER A 75 12.07 6.74 -13.43
CA SER A 75 10.82 7.10 -12.73
C SER A 75 11.06 7.96 -11.49
N ALA A 76 12.22 7.82 -10.84
CA ALA A 76 12.66 8.68 -9.74
C ALA A 76 13.34 9.97 -10.25
N GLY A 77 13.42 10.17 -11.57
CA GLY A 77 14.02 11.34 -12.21
C GLY A 77 15.54 11.33 -12.25
N TYR A 78 16.16 10.16 -12.06
CA TYR A 78 17.60 10.01 -12.24
C TYR A 78 17.92 9.75 -13.71
N SER A 79 19.00 10.36 -14.19
CA SER A 79 19.56 10.13 -15.52
C SER A 79 21.07 9.97 -15.43
N TRP A 80 21.63 9.03 -16.19
CA TRP A 80 23.06 8.81 -16.23
C TRP A 80 23.80 10.04 -16.76
N CYS A 81 24.83 10.47 -16.05
CA CYS A 81 25.74 11.53 -16.48
C CYS A 81 27.13 10.96 -16.76
N GLU A 82 27.50 10.89 -18.04
CA GLU A 82 28.78 10.33 -18.49
C GLU A 82 29.99 11.09 -17.92
N VAL A 83 29.90 12.42 -17.84
CA VAL A 83 31.03 13.25 -17.37
C VAL A 83 31.35 13.00 -15.89
N LYS A 84 30.31 12.78 -15.08
CA LYS A 84 30.42 12.61 -13.63
C LYS A 84 30.33 11.16 -13.18
N GLN A 85 30.09 10.24 -14.11
CA GLN A 85 29.91 8.80 -13.90
C GLN A 85 28.93 8.49 -12.74
N LYS A 86 27.82 9.24 -12.69
CA LYS A 86 26.77 9.07 -11.66
C LYS A 86 25.39 9.41 -12.21
N CYS A 87 24.37 8.81 -11.59
CA CYS A 87 22.98 9.16 -11.81
C CYS A 87 22.66 10.51 -11.17
N LEU A 88 22.19 11.47 -11.97
CA LEU A 88 21.87 12.82 -11.55
C LEU A 88 20.40 13.15 -11.79
N ARG A 89 19.87 14.05 -10.96
CA ARG A 89 18.62 14.74 -11.23
C ARG A 89 18.98 16.13 -11.73
N SER A 90 18.48 16.49 -12.91
CA SER A 90 18.85 17.74 -13.61
C SER A 90 18.56 19.01 -12.80
N TRP A 91 17.66 18.94 -11.81
CA TRP A 91 17.33 20.05 -10.91
C TRP A 91 18.17 20.12 -9.63
N GLU A 92 18.87 19.05 -9.27
CA GLU A 92 19.79 19.06 -8.12
C GLU A 92 21.21 19.42 -8.58
N GLU A 93 21.62 18.88 -9.73
CA GLU A 93 22.96 19.06 -10.25
C GLU A 93 22.98 18.95 -11.77
N ASN A 94 23.65 19.89 -12.45
CA ASN A 94 23.81 19.82 -13.89
C ASN A 94 24.87 18.77 -14.28
N CYS A 95 24.61 18.05 -15.38
CA CYS A 95 25.57 17.16 -16.04
C CYS A 95 26.53 17.96 -16.94
N SER A 96 27.20 18.94 -16.35
CA SER A 96 28.23 19.74 -17.00
C SER A 96 29.44 19.83 -16.07
N ASN A 97 30.62 20.02 -16.66
CA ASN A 97 31.89 20.26 -15.95
C ASN A 97 31.93 21.66 -15.33
#